data_AF-A0A7S2NYA4-F1
#
_entry.id   AF-A0A7S2NYA4-F1
#
_cell.length_a   1.000
_cell.length_b   1.000
_cell.length_c   1.000
_cell.angle_alpha   90.00
_cell.angle_beta   90.00
_cell.angle_gamma   90.00
#
_symmetry.space_group_name_H-M   'P 1'
#
loop_
_entity.id
_entity.type
_entity.pdbx_description
1 polymer ?
#
loop_
_entity_poly.entity_id
_entity_poly.type
_entity_poly.pdbx_seq_one_letter_code
_entity_poly.pdbx_strand_id
1 'polypeptide(L)'
;MVCCEHTLEFGEMGLYSPPIRLSMKRHPSDFQKDVARFLSGYISREWETGTAKDGANGRETPAYDAARIESSLCLPDVPQQETANDCGFFILAQILLLLQLSPEGLRTLAAAPVDLVMQLPWPSQKDVTRRKVKLREALEALFQAADDVADNDVDTLLKQSPELRAQVQAALWDGPQFAEALRRVSAAA
;
A
#
# COMPACT_ATOMS: atom_id res chain seq x y z
N MET A 1 -6.96 3.07 -17.21
CA MET A 1 -7.95 1.97 -17.29
C MET A 1 -8.75 2.09 -16.01
N VAL A 2 -10.01 2.51 -16.12
CA VAL A 2 -10.90 2.86 -15.00
C VAL A 2 -11.62 1.59 -14.55
N CYS A 3 -11.90 1.43 -13.25
CA CYS A 3 -12.77 0.36 -12.74
C CYS A 3 -14.16 0.53 -13.35
N CYS A 4 -14.36 -0.18 -14.42
CA CYS A 4 -15.66 -0.43 -14.98
C CYS A 4 -15.75 -1.95 -15.09
N GLU A 5 -16.94 -2.49 -14.93
CA GLU A 5 -17.23 -3.85 -15.36
C GLU A 5 -16.73 -4.00 -16.80
N HIS A 6 -15.56 -4.62 -16.98
CA HIS A 6 -14.99 -4.77 -18.31
C HIS A 6 -15.74 -5.89 -18.99
N THR A 7 -16.66 -5.50 -19.87
CA THR A 7 -17.21 -6.39 -20.86
C THR A 7 -16.25 -6.40 -22.03
N LEU A 8 -15.42 -7.44 -22.13
CA LEU A 8 -14.69 -7.69 -23.36
C LEU A 8 -15.69 -8.28 -24.36
N GLU A 9 -15.98 -7.54 -25.42
CA GLU A 9 -16.75 -8.03 -26.55
C GLU A 9 -15.79 -8.70 -27.52
N PHE A 10 -15.93 -10.02 -27.70
CA PHE A 10 -15.04 -10.79 -28.55
C PHE A 10 -15.68 -11.04 -29.92
N GLY A 11 -15.01 -10.58 -30.98
CA GLY A 11 -15.43 -10.71 -32.38
C GLY A 11 -16.11 -9.47 -32.96
N GLU A 12 -16.06 -9.32 -34.29
CA GLU A 12 -16.84 -8.29 -35.01
C GLU A 12 -18.34 -8.53 -34.86
N MET A 13 -19.14 -7.44 -34.88
CA MET A 13 -20.60 -7.52 -34.82
C MET A 13 -21.14 -8.50 -35.87
N GLY A 14 -21.68 -9.64 -35.43
CA GLY A 14 -22.31 -10.64 -36.28
C GLY A 14 -21.62 -12.01 -36.33
N LEU A 15 -20.41 -12.18 -35.78
CA LEU A 15 -19.71 -13.47 -35.78
C LEU A 15 -20.22 -14.46 -34.71
N TYR A 16 -20.76 -13.96 -33.60
CA TYR A 16 -21.28 -14.77 -32.50
C TYR A 16 -22.67 -14.27 -32.09
N SER A 17 -23.64 -15.19 -31.97
CA SER A 17 -24.98 -14.88 -31.47
C SER A 17 -25.37 -15.88 -30.38
N PRO A 18 -25.43 -15.46 -29.10
CA PRO A 18 -25.20 -14.10 -28.61
C PRO A 18 -23.71 -13.69 -28.62
N PRO A 19 -23.40 -12.38 -28.63
CA PRO A 19 -22.04 -11.88 -28.46
C PRO A 19 -21.40 -12.46 -27.19
N ILE A 20 -20.18 -12.96 -27.29
CA ILE A 20 -19.43 -13.43 -26.13
C ILE A 20 -19.02 -12.21 -25.32
N ARG A 21 -19.63 -12.08 -24.14
CA ARG A 21 -19.34 -11.04 -23.15
C ARG A 21 -18.60 -11.66 -21.99
N LEU A 22 -17.32 -11.37 -21.85
CA LEU A 22 -16.57 -11.75 -20.65
C LEU A 22 -16.68 -10.61 -19.64
N SER A 23 -17.41 -10.84 -18.53
CA SER A 23 -17.47 -9.92 -17.40
C SER A 23 -16.40 -10.34 -16.38
N MET A 24 -15.38 -9.50 -16.21
CA MET A 24 -14.37 -9.71 -15.17
C MET A 24 -14.81 -9.02 -13.88
N LYS A 25 -15.35 -9.79 -12.93
CA LYS A 25 -15.66 -9.31 -11.57
C LYS A 25 -14.51 -9.65 -10.63
N ARG A 26 -13.94 -8.64 -9.96
CA ARG A 26 -12.94 -8.85 -8.91
C ARG A 26 -13.64 -9.14 -7.59
N HIS A 27 -14.00 -10.41 -7.38
CA HIS A 27 -14.27 -10.91 -6.04
C HIS A 27 -12.94 -11.25 -5.35
N PRO A 28 -12.82 -11.07 -4.03
CA PRO A 28 -11.65 -11.55 -3.31
C PRO A 28 -11.49 -13.05 -3.55
N SER A 29 -10.26 -13.49 -3.82
CA SER A 29 -9.93 -14.90 -3.93
C SER A 29 -10.13 -15.60 -2.58
N ASP A 30 -10.26 -16.93 -2.58
CA ASP A 30 -10.41 -17.66 -1.33
C ASP A 30 -9.19 -17.48 -0.41
N PHE A 31 -7.99 -17.41 -1.00
CA PHE A 31 -6.78 -17.05 -0.26
C PHE A 31 -6.87 -15.65 0.37
N GLN A 32 -7.35 -14.63 -0.37
CA GLN A 32 -7.52 -13.29 0.18
C GLN A 32 -8.56 -13.26 1.31
N LYS A 33 -9.64 -14.05 1.21
CA LYS A 33 -10.63 -14.20 2.29
C LYS A 33 -10.02 -14.87 3.52
N ASP A 34 -9.20 -15.91 3.33
CA ASP A 34 -8.53 -16.59 4.43
C ASP A 34 -7.52 -15.68 5.15
N VAL A 35 -6.77 -14.87 4.39
CA VAL A 35 -5.90 -13.83 4.97
C VAL A 35 -6.72 -12.80 5.75
N ALA A 36 -7.84 -12.34 5.21
CA ALA A 36 -8.72 -11.39 5.89
C ALA A 36 -9.28 -11.96 7.19
N ARG A 37 -9.72 -13.21 7.18
CA ARG A 37 -10.21 -13.93 8.36
C ARG A 37 -9.12 -14.08 9.42
N PHE A 38 -7.91 -14.44 9.00
CA PHE A 38 -6.76 -14.55 9.89
C PHE A 38 -6.44 -13.21 10.56
N LEU A 39 -6.33 -12.13 9.79
CA LEU A 39 -6.07 -10.78 10.31
C LEU A 39 -7.18 -10.30 11.24
N SER A 40 -8.44 -10.55 10.89
CA SER A 40 -9.58 -10.20 11.73
C SER A 40 -9.57 -10.95 13.07
N GLY A 41 -9.25 -12.24 13.06
CA GLY A 41 -9.11 -13.02 14.29
C GLY A 41 -7.96 -12.53 15.16
N TYR A 42 -6.84 -12.15 14.55
CA TYR A 42 -5.70 -11.56 15.26
C TYR A 42 -6.08 -10.22 15.91
N ILE A 43 -6.65 -9.28 15.14
CA ILE A 43 -7.04 -7.96 15.64
C ILE A 43 -8.09 -8.08 16.76
N SER A 44 -9.05 -9.01 16.64
CA SER A 44 -10.04 -9.26 17.71
C SER A 44 -9.38 -9.61 19.03
N ARG A 45 -8.37 -10.51 19.02
CA ARG A 45 -7.65 -10.91 20.24
C ARG A 45 -6.80 -9.78 20.82
N GLU A 46 -6.13 -9.02 19.97
CA GLU A 46 -5.35 -7.87 20.40
C GLU A 46 -6.25 -6.76 20.96
N TRP A 47 -7.44 -6.58 20.39
CA TRP A 47 -8.45 -5.66 20.90
C TRP A 47 -8.87 -6.06 22.30
N GLU A 48 -9.31 -7.31 22.51
CA GLU A 48 -9.69 -7.83 23.83
C GLU A 48 -8.57 -7.66 24.86
N THR A 49 -7.33 -7.97 24.48
CA THR A 49 -6.16 -7.87 25.36
C THR A 49 -5.81 -6.43 25.70
N GLY A 50 -5.88 -5.52 24.73
CA GLY A 50 -5.61 -4.11 24.89
C GLY A 50 -6.68 -3.41 25.73
N THR A 51 -7.95 -3.72 25.47
CA THR A 51 -9.09 -3.04 26.10
C THR A 51 -9.41 -3.60 27.48
N ALA A 52 -9.00 -4.83 27.78
CA ALA A 52 -9.01 -5.36 29.15
C ALA A 52 -8.18 -4.50 30.12
N LYS A 53 -7.17 -3.76 29.62
CA LYS A 53 -6.38 -2.81 30.42
C LYS A 53 -7.09 -1.46 30.61
N ASP A 54 -7.85 -1.01 29.62
CA ASP A 54 -8.60 0.26 29.66
C ASP A 54 -9.93 0.16 30.43
N GLY A 55 -10.53 -1.02 30.49
CA GLY A 55 -11.73 -1.30 31.28
C GLY A 55 -11.56 -1.06 32.78
N ALA A 56 -10.33 -1.04 33.29
CA ALA A 56 -10.01 -0.64 34.67
C ALA A 56 -10.32 0.84 34.95
N ASN A 57 -10.42 1.68 33.92
CA ASN A 57 -10.69 3.12 34.01
C ASN A 57 -12.16 3.50 33.75
N GLY A 58 -13.07 2.51 33.66
CA GLY A 58 -14.52 2.75 33.53
C GLY A 58 -15.00 3.34 32.20
N ARG A 59 -14.15 3.35 31.16
CA ARG A 59 -14.57 3.71 29.79
C ARG A 59 -15.14 2.48 29.08
N GLU A 60 -16.39 2.55 28.65
CA GLU A 60 -16.95 1.56 27.73
C GLU A 60 -16.14 1.54 26.44
N THR A 61 -15.52 0.40 26.17
CA THR A 61 -14.81 0.20 24.92
C THR A 61 -15.77 -0.48 23.94
N PRO A 62 -15.98 0.07 22.74
CA PRO A 62 -16.84 -0.57 21.75
C PRO A 62 -16.34 -1.98 21.42
N ALA A 63 -17.29 -2.91 21.24
CA ALA A 63 -17.00 -4.27 20.81
C ALA A 63 -16.37 -4.25 19.40
N TYR A 64 -15.34 -5.05 19.21
CA TYR A 64 -14.71 -5.21 17.90
C TYR A 64 -15.59 -6.06 16.99
N ASP A 65 -15.94 -5.54 15.82
CA ASP A 65 -16.69 -6.27 14.80
C ASP A 65 -15.73 -6.91 13.78
N ALA A 66 -15.45 -8.20 13.97
CA ALA A 66 -14.62 -8.99 13.07
C ALA A 66 -15.22 -9.12 11.66
N ALA A 67 -16.55 -9.18 11.54
CA ALA A 67 -17.23 -9.31 10.24
C ALA A 67 -17.03 -8.06 9.36
N ARG A 68 -16.70 -6.93 9.98
CA ARG A 68 -16.36 -5.68 9.28
C ARG A 68 -15.14 -5.82 8.40
N ILE A 69 -14.11 -6.59 8.77
CA ILE A 69 -12.90 -6.71 7.95
C ILE A 69 -13.17 -7.50 6.67
N GLU A 70 -13.87 -8.63 6.77
CA GLU A 70 -14.20 -9.46 5.59
C GLU A 70 -15.09 -8.68 4.60
N SER A 71 -16.03 -7.87 5.11
CA SER A 71 -16.93 -7.05 4.28
C SER A 71 -16.33 -5.73 3.79
N SER A 72 -15.20 -5.29 4.36
CA SER A 72 -14.52 -4.03 4.02
C SER A 72 -13.22 -4.24 3.24
N LEU A 73 -13.00 -5.41 2.64
CA LEU A 73 -11.83 -5.64 1.79
C LEU A 73 -11.82 -4.69 0.59
N CYS A 74 -10.92 -3.70 0.64
CA CYS A 74 -10.69 -2.77 -0.45
C CYS A 74 -9.58 -3.35 -1.35
N LEU A 75 -9.95 -3.76 -2.56
CA LEU A 75 -9.05 -4.32 -3.57
C LEU A 75 -8.99 -3.41 -4.80
N PRO A 76 -8.39 -2.20 -4.69
CA PRO A 76 -8.32 -1.26 -5.80
C PRO A 76 -7.53 -1.86 -6.96
N ASP A 77 -7.98 -1.61 -8.19
CA ASP A 77 -7.19 -1.94 -9.37
C ASP A 77 -6.07 -0.93 -9.57
N VAL A 78 -4.93 -1.26 -8.97
CA VAL A 78 -3.70 -0.49 -9.01
C VAL A 78 -2.68 -1.20 -9.91
N PRO A 79 -1.65 -0.50 -10.42
CA PRO A 79 -0.60 -1.12 -11.20
C PRO A 79 -0.04 -2.37 -10.50
N GLN A 80 0.03 -3.48 -11.25
CA GLN A 80 0.51 -4.76 -10.77
C GLN A 80 1.98 -4.95 -11.16
N GLN A 81 2.67 -5.85 -10.45
CA GLN A 81 4.02 -6.24 -10.82
C GLN A 81 4.03 -6.95 -12.19
N GLU A 82 5.04 -6.64 -13.00
CA GLU A 82 5.24 -7.27 -14.30
C GLU A 82 6.30 -8.39 -14.22
N THR A 83 7.13 -8.40 -13.17
CA THR A 83 8.18 -9.41 -12.96
C THR A 83 7.95 -10.20 -11.66
N ALA A 84 8.39 -11.45 -11.62
CA ALA A 84 8.19 -12.35 -10.48
C ALA A 84 8.97 -11.94 -9.21
N ASN A 85 9.96 -11.05 -9.34
CA ASN A 85 10.91 -10.73 -8.27
C ASN A 85 10.74 -9.33 -7.67
N ASP A 86 9.69 -8.59 -8.07
CA ASP A 86 9.49 -7.20 -7.63
C ASP A 86 8.38 -7.03 -6.59
N CYS A 87 7.71 -8.10 -6.15
CA CYS A 87 6.61 -8.03 -5.17
C CYS A 87 7.03 -7.33 -3.87
N GLY A 88 8.23 -7.62 -3.37
CA GLY A 88 8.79 -6.96 -2.20
C GLY A 88 9.02 -5.46 -2.40
N PHE A 89 9.44 -5.04 -3.59
CA PHE A 89 9.62 -3.62 -3.90
C PHE A 89 8.28 -2.90 -4.07
N PHE A 90 7.25 -3.57 -4.60
CA PHE A 90 5.89 -3.02 -4.62
C PHE A 90 5.32 -2.84 -3.22
N ILE A 91 5.51 -3.83 -2.32
CA ILE A 91 5.11 -3.72 -0.90
C ILE A 91 5.84 -2.55 -0.24
N LEU A 92 7.16 -2.46 -0.40
CA LEU A 92 7.95 -1.35 0.14
C LEU A 92 7.47 -0.01 -0.42
N ALA A 93 7.18 0.07 -1.72
CA ALA A 93 6.69 1.29 -2.32
C ALA A 93 5.36 1.74 -1.73
N GLN A 94 4.42 0.82 -1.51
CA GLN A 94 3.15 1.12 -0.86
C GLN A 94 3.34 1.58 0.60
N ILE A 95 4.19 0.90 1.38
CA ILE A 95 4.51 1.31 2.76
C ILE A 95 5.07 2.73 2.79
N LEU A 96 6.03 3.05 1.91
CA LEU A 96 6.63 4.37 1.83
C LEU A 96 5.63 5.47 1.46
N LEU A 97 4.57 5.16 0.72
CA LEU A 97 3.48 6.11 0.42
C LEU A 97 2.57 6.32 1.63
N LEU A 98 2.25 5.25 2.35
CA LEU A 98 1.42 5.32 3.57
C LEU A 98 2.12 6.10 4.69
N LEU A 99 3.44 5.94 4.83
CA LEU A 99 4.24 6.67 5.82
C LEU A 99 4.29 8.19 5.58
N GLN A 100 3.89 8.67 4.40
CA GLN A 100 3.80 10.11 4.10
C GLN A 100 2.48 10.72 4.59
N LEU A 101 1.50 9.90 4.95
CA LEU A 101 0.18 10.35 5.32
C LEU A 101 0.14 10.77 6.79
N SER A 102 -0.63 11.82 7.08
CA SER A 102 -1.01 12.13 8.45
C SER A 102 -1.96 11.05 8.99
N PRO A 103 -2.14 10.95 10.33
CA PRO A 103 -3.13 10.05 10.91
C PRO A 103 -4.55 10.27 10.36
N GLU A 104 -4.90 11.53 10.05
CA GLU A 104 -6.14 11.86 9.37
C GLU A 104 -6.17 11.32 7.94
N GLY A 105 -5.10 11.55 7.16
CA GLY A 105 -4.98 11.02 5.80
C GLY A 105 -5.10 9.49 5.74
N LEU A 106 -4.51 8.77 6.69
CA LEU A 106 -4.67 7.31 6.77
C LEU A 106 -6.12 6.90 7.01
N ARG A 107 -6.84 7.58 7.91
CA ARG A 107 -8.27 7.30 8.15
C ARG A 107 -9.11 7.61 6.91
N THR A 108 -8.82 8.72 6.24
CA THR A 108 -9.49 9.09 4.99
C THR A 108 -9.27 8.05 3.91
N LEU A 109 -8.03 7.59 3.71
CA LEU A 109 -7.71 6.53 2.76
C LEU A 109 -8.44 5.21 3.10
N ALA A 110 -8.45 4.83 4.38
CA ALA A 110 -9.09 3.60 4.83
C ALA A 110 -10.62 3.62 4.68
N ALA A 111 -11.25 4.79 4.74
CA ALA A 111 -12.68 4.98 4.57
C ALA A 111 -13.09 5.30 3.12
N ALA A 112 -12.13 5.54 2.23
CA ALA A 112 -12.40 5.97 0.86
C ALA A 112 -13.02 4.82 0.03
N PRO A 113 -13.98 5.13 -0.86
CA PRO A 113 -14.53 4.15 -1.79
C PRO A 113 -13.44 3.68 -2.78
N VAL A 114 -13.56 2.44 -3.25
CA VAL A 114 -12.56 1.80 -4.13
C VAL A 114 -12.23 2.66 -5.36
N ASP A 115 -13.24 3.29 -5.97
CA ASP A 115 -13.07 4.15 -7.16
C ASP A 115 -12.19 5.37 -6.88
N LEU A 116 -12.26 5.92 -5.66
CA LEU A 116 -11.40 7.01 -5.22
C LEU A 116 -9.96 6.50 -5.06
N VAL A 117 -9.82 5.39 -4.34
CA VAL A 117 -8.54 4.77 -4.05
C VAL A 117 -7.80 4.46 -5.36
N MET A 118 -8.48 3.98 -6.39
CA MET A 118 -7.89 3.68 -7.69
C MET A 118 -7.36 4.89 -8.47
N GLN A 119 -7.87 6.08 -8.20
CA GLN A 119 -7.42 7.31 -8.87
C GLN A 119 -6.14 7.88 -8.27
N LEU A 120 -5.68 7.35 -7.14
CA LEU A 120 -4.44 7.79 -6.51
C LEU A 120 -3.22 7.40 -7.37
N PRO A 121 -2.11 8.15 -7.28
CA PRO A 121 -0.92 7.92 -8.08
C PRO A 121 -0.11 6.73 -7.52
N TRP A 122 -0.66 5.52 -7.69
CA TRP A 122 0.00 4.28 -7.31
C TRP A 122 1.26 4.04 -8.14
N PRO A 123 2.32 3.45 -7.54
CA PRO A 123 3.59 3.27 -8.21
C PRO A 123 3.46 2.25 -9.34
N SER A 124 3.90 2.63 -10.54
CA SER A 124 3.99 1.70 -11.67
C SER A 124 5.23 0.80 -11.58
N GLN A 125 5.32 -0.23 -12.41
CA GLN A 125 6.54 -1.04 -12.57
C GLN A 125 7.77 -0.18 -12.89
N LYS A 126 7.60 0.88 -13.68
CA LYS A 126 8.67 1.84 -14.01
C LYS A 126 9.15 2.58 -12.76
N ASP A 127 8.24 2.99 -11.90
CA ASP A 127 8.57 3.72 -10.68
C ASP A 127 9.26 2.80 -9.67
N VAL A 128 8.75 1.57 -9.53
CA VAL A 128 9.36 0.52 -8.70
C VAL A 128 10.78 0.20 -9.18
N THR A 129 10.97 0.03 -10.48
CA THR A 129 12.30 -0.23 -11.07
C THR A 129 13.27 0.91 -10.80
N ARG A 130 12.83 2.17 -10.93
CA ARG A 130 13.65 3.34 -10.63
C ARG A 130 14.04 3.39 -9.16
N ARG A 131 13.08 3.14 -8.25
CA ARG A 131 13.34 3.11 -6.82
C ARG A 131 14.29 1.97 -6.43
N LYS A 132 14.16 0.80 -7.05
CA LYS A 132 15.09 -0.33 -6.87
C LYS A 132 16.54 0.06 -7.18
N VAL A 133 16.77 0.80 -8.26
CA VAL A 133 18.10 1.33 -8.60
C VAL A 133 18.59 2.29 -7.52
N LYS A 134 17.78 3.28 -7.13
CA LYS A 134 18.14 4.24 -6.06
C LYS A 134 18.48 3.55 -4.73
N LEU A 135 17.70 2.55 -4.33
CA LEU A 135 17.91 1.79 -3.09
C LEU A 135 19.21 1.00 -3.13
N ARG A 136 19.54 0.40 -4.28
CA ARG A 136 20.82 -0.30 -4.46
C ARG A 136 22.00 0.67 -4.34
N GLU A 137 21.93 1.82 -5.01
CA GLU A 137 22.97 2.86 -4.95
C GLU A 137 23.14 3.42 -3.53
N ALA A 138 22.03 3.68 -2.83
CA ALA A 138 22.07 4.15 -1.43
C ALA A 138 22.63 3.08 -0.48
N LEU A 139 22.34 1.80 -0.71
CA LEU A 139 22.86 0.69 0.09
C LEU A 139 24.36 0.49 -0.14
N GLU A 140 24.81 0.59 -1.39
CA GLU A 140 26.24 0.55 -1.74
C GLU A 140 27.00 1.70 -1.06
N ALA A 141 26.46 2.92 -1.09
CA ALA A 141 27.04 4.06 -0.38
C ALA A 141 27.07 3.87 1.15
N LEU A 142 26.06 3.22 1.73
CA LEU A 142 26.04 2.86 3.16
C LEU A 142 27.14 1.87 3.51
N PHE A 143 27.35 0.82 2.69
CA PHE A 143 28.42 -0.15 2.92
C PHE A 143 29.80 0.50 2.78
N GLN A 144 30.00 1.34 1.76
CA GLN A 144 31.27 2.06 1.60
C GLN A 144 31.56 2.96 2.80
N ALA A 145 30.55 3.71 3.26
CA ALA A 145 30.70 4.56 4.45
C ALA A 145 31.02 3.72 5.71
N ALA A 146 30.35 2.57 5.87
CA ALA A 146 30.61 1.66 6.99
C ALA A 146 32.06 1.15 7.00
N ASP A 147 32.57 0.78 5.83
CA ASP A 147 33.96 0.34 5.66
C ASP A 147 34.96 1.48 5.93
N ASP A 148 34.66 2.69 5.46
CA ASP A 148 35.54 3.86 5.60
C ASP A 148 35.70 4.31 7.06
N VAL A 149 34.64 4.23 7.88
CA VAL A 149 34.69 4.63 9.29
C VAL A 149 34.77 3.46 10.27
N ALA A 150 34.81 2.22 9.77
CA ALA A 150 34.77 0.98 10.55
C ALA A 150 33.62 0.92 11.57
N ASP A 151 32.45 1.41 11.17
CA ASP A 151 31.22 1.43 11.98
C ASP A 151 30.04 0.90 11.15
N ASN A 152 29.23 0.02 11.74
CA ASN A 152 28.07 -0.57 11.09
C ASN A 152 26.75 0.05 11.57
N ASP A 153 26.78 1.02 12.48
CA ASP A 153 25.59 1.73 12.95
C ASP A 153 25.15 2.78 11.92
N VAL A 154 24.08 2.46 11.18
CA VAL A 154 23.48 3.36 10.18
C VAL A 154 23.14 4.73 10.75
N ASP A 155 22.64 4.83 11.99
CA ASP A 155 22.30 6.14 12.56
C ASP A 155 23.56 7.00 12.78
N THR A 156 24.66 6.38 13.20
CA THR A 156 25.97 7.05 13.30
C THR A 156 26.48 7.49 11.93
N LEU A 157 26.46 6.61 10.94
CA LEU A 157 26.89 6.92 9.56
C LEU A 157 26.12 8.10 8.97
N LEU A 158 24.80 8.11 9.12
CA LEU A 158 23.92 9.15 8.58
C LEU A 158 24.03 10.49 9.32
N LYS A 159 24.43 10.49 10.60
CA LYS A 159 24.72 11.72 11.35
C LYS A 159 26.05 12.34 10.95
N GLN A 160 27.02 11.53 10.57
CA GLN A 160 28.36 11.98 10.19
C GLN A 160 28.45 12.48 8.75
N SER A 161 27.65 11.91 7.82
CA SER A 161 27.60 12.36 6.42
C SER A 161 26.21 12.87 6.01
N PRO A 162 26.02 14.20 5.94
CA PRO A 162 24.81 14.81 5.40
C PRO A 162 24.49 14.39 3.96
N GLU A 163 25.52 14.15 3.14
CA GLU A 163 25.39 13.71 1.75
C GLU A 163 24.81 12.29 1.67
N LEU A 164 25.36 11.35 2.46
CA LEU A 164 24.85 9.98 2.54
C LEU A 164 23.40 9.97 3.03
N ARG A 165 23.08 10.80 4.03
CA ARG A 165 21.71 10.98 4.52
C ARG A 165 20.78 11.49 3.42
N ALA A 166 21.20 12.49 2.64
CA ALA A 166 20.41 12.99 1.53
C ALA A 166 20.19 11.91 0.47
N GLN A 167 21.20 11.10 0.16
CA GLN A 167 21.09 10.00 -0.80
C GLN A 167 20.11 8.90 -0.34
N VAL A 168 20.22 8.45 0.92
CA VAL A 168 19.29 7.47 1.50
C VAL A 168 17.87 8.04 1.54
N GLN A 169 17.71 9.31 1.93
CA GLN A 169 16.41 9.97 1.93
C GLN A 169 15.80 10.04 0.51
N ALA A 170 16.59 10.38 -0.50
CA ALA A 170 16.14 10.45 -1.90
C ALA A 170 15.77 9.08 -2.50
N ALA A 171 16.29 7.99 -1.95
CA ALA A 171 15.91 6.62 -2.30
C ALA A 171 14.57 6.20 -1.67
N LEU A 172 14.24 6.73 -0.50
CA LEU A 172 13.03 6.40 0.26
C LEU A 172 11.86 7.36 0.01
N TRP A 173 12.11 8.56 -0.51
CA TRP A 173 11.11 9.61 -0.67
C TRP A 173 11.16 10.26 -2.05
N ASP A 174 10.08 10.14 -2.81
CA ASP A 174 9.92 10.75 -4.16
C ASP A 174 9.07 12.04 -4.16
N GLY A 175 8.73 12.57 -2.98
CA GLY A 175 7.90 13.77 -2.84
C GLY A 175 6.49 13.50 -2.31
N PRO A 176 5.75 14.55 -1.94
CA PRO A 176 4.44 14.45 -1.27
C PRO A 176 3.26 14.19 -2.22
N GLN A 177 3.52 13.78 -3.46
CA GLN A 177 2.52 13.74 -4.55
C GLN A 177 1.32 12.85 -4.20
N PHE A 178 1.56 11.73 -3.54
CA PHE A 178 0.50 10.80 -3.12
C PHE A 178 -0.37 11.40 -2.00
N ALA A 179 0.27 12.01 -0.99
CA ALA A 179 -0.45 12.70 0.09
C ALA A 179 -1.23 13.92 -0.42
N GLU A 180 -0.70 14.64 -1.42
CA GLU A 180 -1.40 15.72 -2.11
C GLU A 180 -2.59 15.22 -2.93
N ALA A 181 -2.41 14.13 -3.68
CA ALA A 181 -3.49 13.53 -4.45
C ALA A 181 -4.64 13.10 -3.54
N LEU A 182 -4.34 12.40 -2.43
CA LEU A 182 -5.36 12.00 -1.47
C LEU A 182 -6.13 13.20 -0.91
N ARG A 183 -5.44 14.29 -0.53
CA ARG A 183 -6.09 15.53 -0.06
C ARG A 183 -7.01 16.13 -1.12
N ARG A 184 -6.57 16.19 -2.37
CA ARG A 184 -7.36 16.76 -3.47
C ARG A 184 -8.63 15.95 -3.74
N VAL A 185 -8.50 14.63 -3.81
CA VAL A 185 -9.65 13.77 -4.13
C VAL A 185 -10.62 13.71 -2.94
N SER A 186 -10.11 13.76 -1.71
CA SER A 186 -10.97 13.80 -0.51
C SER A 186 -11.70 15.13 -0.33
N ALA A 187 -11.15 16.24 -0.83
CA ALA A 187 -11.82 17.54 -0.83
C ALA A 187 -12.88 17.70 -1.93
N ALA A 188 -12.85 16.81 -2.93
CA ALA A 188 -13.78 16.80 -4.06
C ALA A 188 -14.92 15.77 -3.91
N ALA A 189 -14.83 14.90 -2.90
CA ALA A 189 -15.84 13.91 -2.52
C ALA A 189 -16.81 14.47 -1.48
#